data_AF-A0A851NX21-F1
#
_entry.id   AF-A0A851NX21-F1
#
_cell.length_a   1.000
_cell.length_b   1.000
_cell.length_c   1.000
_cell.angle_alpha   90.00
_cell.angle_beta   90.00
_cell.angle_gamma   90.00
#
_symmetry.space_group_name_H-M   'P 1'
#
loop_
_entity.id
_entity.type
_entity.pdbx_description
1 polymer ?
#
loop_
_entity_poly.entity_id
_entity_poly.type
_entity_poly.pdbx_seq_one_letter_code
_entity_poly.pdbx_strand_id
1 'polypeptide(L)'
;QVLQLLECIPPLLLLLVACGLDHVLCSMLSIIQQHSFVQYSFRSSHHLSVHVSGTSLMARLLRSTVGALNSSSDNEVQMSNFACLPQPRAMTRQQYLHSCAPLAVLLLLCLLQGYAYRLRRAIAAFSFPKREKSRVLFLYNKLLRQRHHFVRLQRQRLARRARRPRAL
;
A
#
# COMPACT_ATOMS: atom_id res chain seq x y z
N GLN A 1 15.45 10.28 20.94
CA GLN A 1 15.47 8.94 20.29
C GLN A 1 14.07 8.36 20.20
N VAL A 2 13.37 8.09 21.31
CA VAL A 2 12.00 7.54 21.27
C VAL A 2 11.01 8.45 20.51
N LEU A 3 11.09 9.77 20.70
CA LEU A 3 10.24 10.74 20.00
C LEU A 3 10.47 10.76 18.47
N GLN A 4 11.72 10.66 18.02
CA GLN A 4 12.06 10.62 16.58
C GLN A 4 11.65 9.31 15.92
N LEU A 5 11.74 8.19 16.65
CA LEU A 5 11.21 6.90 16.18
C LEU A 5 9.69 6.98 16.04
N LEU A 6 9.00 7.65 16.98
CA LEU A 6 7.56 7.86 16.95
C LEU A 6 7.13 8.73 15.76
N GLU A 7 7.92 9.74 15.38
CA GLU A 7 7.69 10.55 14.18
C GLU A 7 7.87 9.78 12.86
N CYS A 8 8.68 8.70 12.85
CA CYS A 8 8.89 7.86 11.67
C CYS A 8 7.76 6.83 11.43
N ILE A 9 6.93 6.56 12.44
CA ILE A 9 5.82 5.60 12.36
C ILE A 9 4.73 6.03 11.37
N PRO A 10 4.19 7.27 11.41
CA PRO A 10 3.14 7.70 10.49
C PRO A 10 3.49 7.60 8.99
N PRO A 11 4.68 8.03 8.49
CA PRO A 11 5.01 7.87 7.07
C PRO A 11 5.19 6.41 6.66
N LEU A 12 5.67 5.55 7.57
CA LEU A 12 5.84 4.12 7.33
C LEU A 12 4.49 3.41 7.24
N LEU A 13 3.55 3.77 8.11
CA LEU A 13 2.17 3.30 8.06
C LEU A 13 1.47 3.75 6.78
N LEU A 14 1.59 5.03 6.41
CA LEU A 14 1.03 5.58 5.18
C LEU A 14 1.53 4.82 3.94
N LEU A 15 2.84 4.52 3.88
CA LEU A 15 3.44 3.76 2.80
C LEU A 15 2.84 2.36 2.69
N LEU A 16 2.71 1.67 3.82
CA LEU A 16 2.20 0.30 3.87
C LEU A 16 0.73 0.25 3.43
N VAL A 17 -0.07 1.23 3.87
CA VAL A 17 -1.47 1.39 3.45
C VAL A 17 -1.58 1.72 1.96
N ALA A 18 -0.78 2.64 1.44
CA ALA A 18 -0.79 3.00 0.01
C ALA A 18 -0.40 1.83 -0.89
N CYS A 19 0.69 1.13 -0.56
CA CYS A 19 1.13 -0.07 -1.30
C CYS A 19 0.06 -1.18 -1.26
N GLY A 20 -0.55 -1.39 -0.10
CA GLY A 20 -1.63 -2.36 0.06
C GLY A 20 -2.86 -1.99 -0.78
N LEU A 21 -3.25 -0.71 -0.76
CA LEU A 21 -4.38 -0.21 -1.54
C LEU A 21 -4.14 -0.36 -3.05
N ASP A 22 -2.95 -0.01 -3.54
CA ASP A 22 -2.59 -0.19 -4.95
C ASP A 22 -2.62 -1.66 -5.37
N HIS A 23 -2.09 -2.56 -4.53
CA HIS A 23 -2.14 -4.00 -4.79
C HIS A 23 -3.59 -4.51 -4.84
N VAL A 24 -4.43 -4.10 -3.89
CA VAL A 24 -5.84 -4.48 -3.85
C VAL A 24 -6.58 -3.93 -5.08
N LEU A 25 -6.38 -2.67 -5.44
CA LEU A 25 -6.98 -2.06 -6.63
C LEU A 25 -6.56 -2.81 -7.90
N CYS A 26 -5.27 -3.08 -8.09
CA CYS A 26 -4.78 -3.82 -9.25
C CYS A 26 -5.37 -5.23 -9.32
N SER A 27 -5.41 -5.95 -8.21
CA SER A 27 -6.04 -7.26 -8.13
C SER A 27 -7.52 -7.20 -8.48
N MET A 28 -8.27 -6.27 -7.89
CA MET A 28 -9.71 -6.12 -8.14
C MET A 28 -9.99 -5.78 -9.60
N LEU A 29 -9.27 -4.80 -10.18
CA LEU A 29 -9.45 -4.46 -11.60
C LEU A 29 -9.08 -5.64 -12.53
N SER A 30 -8.07 -6.44 -12.19
CA SER A 30 -7.70 -7.63 -12.96
C SER A 30 -8.74 -8.75 -12.89
N ILE A 31 -9.35 -8.95 -11.71
CA ILE A 31 -10.43 -9.92 -11.50
C ILE A 31 -11.68 -9.47 -12.26
N ILE A 32 -12.01 -8.18 -12.20
CA ILE A 32 -13.12 -7.58 -12.96
C ILE A 32 -12.88 -7.77 -14.47
N GLN A 33 -11.65 -7.58 -14.95
CA GLN A 33 -11.32 -7.82 -16.35
C GLN A 33 -11.53 -9.30 -16.76
N GLN A 34 -11.13 -10.25 -15.92
CA GLN A 34 -11.29 -11.68 -16.20
C GLN A 34 -12.75 -12.14 -16.20
N HIS A 35 -13.59 -11.59 -15.31
CA HIS A 35 -15.00 -11.96 -15.20
C HIS A 35 -15.96 -11.12 -16.07
N SER A 36 -15.54 -9.93 -16.51
CA SER A 36 -16.34 -9.04 -17.35
C SER A 36 -16.06 -9.19 -18.85
N PHE A 37 -15.15 -10.09 -19.25
CA PHE A 37 -14.94 -10.41 -20.66
C PHE A 37 -16.12 -11.23 -21.18
N VAL A 38 -17.15 -10.54 -21.67
CA VAL A 38 -18.31 -11.16 -22.31
C VAL A 38 -18.23 -10.91 -23.80
N GLN A 39 -17.90 -11.97 -24.56
CA GLN A 39 -17.92 -11.97 -26.01
C GLN A 39 -19.29 -12.48 -26.48
N TYR A 40 -20.26 -11.57 -26.64
CA TYR A 40 -21.55 -11.91 -27.25
C TYR A 40 -21.39 -11.97 -28.77
N SER A 41 -21.10 -13.15 -29.32
CA SER A 41 -21.25 -13.39 -30.76
C SER A 41 -22.73 -13.55 -31.09
N PHE A 42 -23.44 -12.43 -31.33
CA PHE A 42 -24.79 -12.45 -31.88
C PHE A 42 -24.72 -12.90 -33.36
N ARG A 43 -24.70 -14.21 -33.60
CA ARG A 43 -25.00 -14.77 -34.94
C ARG A 43 -26.51 -14.94 -35.06
N SER A 44 -27.19 -13.89 -35.50
CA SER A 44 -28.61 -13.94 -35.85
C SER A 44 -28.76 -14.24 -37.34
N SER A 45 -28.77 -15.53 -37.70
CA SER A 45 -29.04 -15.98 -39.07
C SER A 45 -30.55 -15.99 -39.35
N HIS A 46 -31.17 -14.81 -39.44
CA HIS A 46 -32.55 -14.70 -39.94
C HIS A 46 -32.54 -14.63 -41.47
N HIS A 47 -32.62 -15.79 -42.12
CA HIS A 47 -32.95 -15.86 -43.55
C HIS A 47 -34.44 -15.50 -43.72
N LEU A 48 -34.73 -14.22 -43.94
CA LEU A 48 -36.07 -13.72 -44.19
C LEU A 48 -36.23 -13.47 -45.70
N SER A 49 -36.62 -14.50 -46.44
CA SER A 49 -36.93 -14.41 -47.87
C SER A 49 -38.35 -13.87 -48.07
N VAL A 50 -38.48 -12.57 -48.30
CA VAL A 50 -39.78 -11.93 -48.58
C VAL A 50 -40.11 -12.06 -50.07
N HIS A 51 -41.01 -12.99 -50.42
CA HIS A 51 -41.54 -13.11 -51.78
C HIS A 51 -42.82 -12.27 -51.92
N VAL A 52 -42.73 -11.12 -52.61
CA VAL A 52 -43.88 -10.26 -52.89
C VAL A 52 -44.60 -10.80 -54.14
N SER A 53 -45.84 -11.27 -54.01
CA SER A 53 -46.70 -11.68 -55.14
C SER A 53 -47.76 -10.62 -55.44
N GLY A 54 -47.89 -10.24 -56.72
CA GLY A 54 -48.84 -9.22 -57.18
C GLY A 54 -48.25 -8.26 -58.22
N THR A 55 -49.09 -7.79 -59.15
CA THR A 55 -48.75 -6.84 -60.24
C THR A 55 -49.14 -5.39 -59.92
N SER A 56 -49.64 -5.13 -58.71
CA SER A 56 -50.04 -3.78 -58.27
C SER A 56 -48.84 -2.84 -58.11
N LEU A 57 -49.10 -1.53 -58.18
CA LEU A 57 -48.09 -0.47 -58.05
C LEU A 57 -47.33 -0.55 -56.70
N MET A 58 -48.03 -0.87 -55.61
CA MET A 58 -47.41 -1.10 -54.30
C MET A 58 -46.49 -2.33 -54.27
N ALA A 59 -46.88 -3.43 -54.93
CA ALA A 59 -46.05 -4.62 -55.02
C ALA A 59 -44.75 -4.35 -55.82
N ARG A 60 -44.81 -3.48 -56.83
CA ARG A 60 -43.62 -3.03 -57.58
C ARG A 60 -42.69 -2.17 -56.73
N LEU A 61 -43.22 -1.24 -55.95
CA LEU A 61 -42.41 -0.41 -55.05
C LEU A 61 -41.72 -1.26 -53.98
N LEU A 62 -42.46 -2.14 -53.30
CA LEU A 62 -41.88 -3.03 -52.29
C LEU A 62 -40.82 -3.97 -52.88
N ARG A 63 -41.02 -4.49 -54.09
CA ARG A 63 -40.03 -5.33 -54.77
C ARG A 63 -38.77 -4.55 -55.17
N SER A 64 -38.91 -3.27 -55.54
CA SER A 64 -37.78 -2.39 -55.83
C SER A 64 -36.98 -2.05 -54.57
N THR A 65 -37.66 -1.78 -53.45
CA THR A 65 -36.99 -1.47 -52.17
C THR A 65 -36.31 -2.70 -51.58
N VAL A 66 -36.97 -3.87 -51.62
CA VAL A 66 -36.38 -5.13 -51.17
C VAL A 66 -35.23 -5.57 -52.07
N GLY A 67 -35.32 -5.37 -53.39
CA GLY A 67 -34.26 -5.67 -54.34
C GLY A 67 -33.00 -4.82 -54.16
N ALA A 68 -33.15 -3.54 -53.78
CA ALA A 68 -32.02 -2.66 -53.45
C ALA A 68 -31.34 -3.03 -52.11
N LEU A 69 -32.07 -3.70 -51.21
CA LEU A 69 -31.59 -4.19 -49.92
C LEU A 69 -31.13 -5.67 -49.97
N ASN A 70 -31.34 -6.37 -51.09
CA ASN A 70 -30.99 -7.78 -51.30
C ASN A 70 -29.49 -8.01 -51.60
N SER A 71 -28.68 -6.97 -51.48
CA SER A 71 -27.22 -7.11 -51.48
C SER A 71 -26.82 -7.57 -50.08
N SER A 72 -26.75 -8.89 -49.89
CA SER A 72 -26.11 -9.61 -48.80
C SER A 72 -25.16 -8.75 -47.96
N SER A 73 -25.70 -8.04 -46.97
CA SER A 73 -24.88 -7.46 -45.92
C SER A 73 -24.78 -8.53 -44.85
N ASP A 74 -23.78 -9.39 -44.99
CA ASP A 74 -23.32 -10.25 -43.89
C ASP A 74 -22.73 -9.31 -42.82
N ASN A 75 -23.63 -8.65 -42.09
CA ASN A 75 -23.28 -7.75 -41.02
C ASN A 75 -22.94 -8.63 -39.82
N GLU A 76 -21.75 -9.23 -39.84
CA GLU A 76 -21.11 -9.73 -38.62
C GLU A 76 -20.79 -8.52 -37.73
N VAL A 77 -21.80 -8.00 -37.05
CA VAL A 77 -21.63 -6.98 -36.02
C VAL A 77 -21.02 -7.69 -34.81
N GLN A 78 -19.70 -7.80 -34.80
CA GLN A 78 -18.93 -8.17 -33.61
C GLN A 78 -19.01 -7.01 -32.60
N MET A 79 -20.09 -6.95 -31.82
CA MET A 79 -20.16 -6.09 -30.64
C MET A 79 -19.29 -6.70 -29.53
N SER A 80 -18.01 -6.35 -29.53
CA SER A 80 -17.13 -6.63 -28.40
C SER A 80 -17.28 -5.52 -27.35
N ASN A 81 -17.43 -5.87 -26.07
CA ASN A 81 -17.47 -4.90 -24.97
C ASN A 81 -16.07 -4.30 -24.67
N PHE A 82 -15.06 -4.60 -25.50
CA PHE A 82 -13.65 -4.23 -25.29
C PHE A 82 -13.43 -2.72 -25.14
N ALA A 83 -14.22 -1.90 -25.84
CA ALA A 83 -14.14 -0.44 -25.73
C ALA A 83 -14.64 0.11 -24.38
N CYS A 84 -15.47 -0.67 -23.67
CA CYS A 84 -16.07 -0.29 -22.38
C CYS A 84 -15.37 -0.96 -21.18
N LEU A 85 -14.47 -1.91 -21.42
CA LEU A 85 -13.72 -2.54 -20.34
C LEU A 85 -12.70 -1.54 -19.77
N PRO A 86 -12.70 -1.29 -18.44
CA PRO A 86 -11.68 -0.47 -17.81
C PRO A 86 -10.34 -1.17 -17.99
N GLN A 87 -9.47 -0.59 -18.84
CA GLN A 87 -8.10 -1.09 -18.99
C GLN A 87 -7.34 -0.80 -17.69
N PRO A 88 -6.90 -1.82 -16.93
CA PRO A 88 -6.07 -1.60 -15.76
C PRO A 88 -4.73 -1.03 -16.22
N ARG A 89 -4.59 0.29 -16.21
CA ARG A 89 -3.30 0.96 -16.34
C ARG A 89 -2.56 0.79 -15.03
N ALA A 90 -1.90 -0.34 -14.86
CA ALA A 90 -0.92 -0.51 -13.80
C ALA A 90 0.17 0.56 -14.00
N MET A 91 0.53 1.27 -12.92
CA MET A 91 1.69 2.15 -12.94
C MET A 91 2.91 1.32 -13.35
N THR A 92 3.64 1.80 -14.36
CA THR A 92 4.90 1.18 -14.78
C THR A 92 5.85 1.06 -13.57
N ARG A 93 6.58 -0.06 -13.46
CA ARG A 93 7.54 -0.31 -12.36
C ARG A 93 8.47 0.87 -12.08
N GLN A 94 8.86 1.62 -13.11
CA GLN A 94 9.68 2.82 -12.99
C GLN A 94 9.00 3.95 -12.21
N GLN A 95 7.70 4.17 -12.41
CA GLN A 95 6.93 5.19 -11.66
C GLN A 95 6.79 4.79 -10.20
N TYR A 96 6.61 3.49 -9.92
CA TYR A 96 6.58 2.97 -8.56
C TYR A 96 7.93 3.16 -7.86
N LEU A 97 9.03 2.86 -8.55
CA LEU A 97 10.38 3.11 -8.04
C LEU A 97 10.62 4.59 -7.75
N HIS A 98 10.24 5.48 -8.66
CA HIS A 98 10.43 6.92 -8.49
C HIS A 98 9.66 7.47 -7.29
N SER A 99 8.42 7.02 -7.08
CA SER A 99 7.60 7.44 -5.94
C SER A 99 8.08 6.84 -4.62
N CYS A 100 8.55 5.59 -4.61
CA CYS A 100 9.01 4.91 -3.40
C CYS A 100 10.44 5.31 -2.99
N ALA A 101 11.30 5.67 -3.94
CA ALA A 101 12.67 6.08 -3.70
C ALA A 101 12.84 7.20 -2.65
N PRO A 102 12.15 8.36 -2.71
CA PRO A 102 12.32 9.42 -1.71
C PRO A 102 11.88 8.98 -0.32
N LEU A 103 10.87 8.13 -0.22
CA LEU A 103 10.39 7.55 1.05
C LEU A 103 11.41 6.58 1.65
N ALA A 104 12.01 5.71 0.82
CA ALA A 104 13.08 4.82 1.26
C ALA A 104 14.32 5.60 1.71
N VAL A 105 14.68 6.67 0.99
CA VAL A 105 15.78 7.57 1.35
C VAL A 105 15.52 8.27 2.68
N LEU A 106 14.30 8.78 2.91
CA LEU A 106 13.92 9.40 4.18
C LEU A 106 14.05 8.42 5.35
N LEU A 107 13.63 7.17 5.16
CA LEU A 107 13.74 6.11 6.17
C LEU A 107 15.21 5.78 6.46
N LEU A 108 16.04 5.66 5.43
CA LEU A 108 17.48 5.45 5.57
C LEU A 108 18.15 6.61 6.34
N LEU A 109 17.80 7.85 6.02
CA LEU A 109 18.31 9.05 6.70
C LEU A 109 17.93 9.08 8.18
N CYS A 110 16.70 8.71 8.53
CA CYS A 110 16.25 8.63 9.92
C CYS A 110 17.05 7.57 10.71
N LEU A 111 17.28 6.40 10.12
CA LEU A 111 18.14 5.37 10.71
C LEU A 111 19.56 5.89 10.88
N LEU A 112 20.15 6.47 9.82
CA LEU A 112 21.48 7.05 9.86
C LEU A 112 21.60 8.11 10.95
N GLN A 113 20.58 8.95 11.15
CA GLN A 113 20.59 9.99 12.18
C GLN A 113 20.68 9.38 13.59
N GLY A 114 19.92 8.31 13.86
CA GLY A 114 20.01 7.56 15.12
C GLY A 114 21.41 7.00 15.39
N TYR A 115 22.05 6.44 14.37
CA TYR A 115 23.43 5.95 14.45
C TYR A 115 24.46 7.08 14.53
N ALA A 116 24.27 8.17 13.78
CA ALA A 116 25.14 9.34 13.76
C ALA A 116 25.16 10.05 15.11
N TYR A 117 24.04 10.11 15.84
CA TYR A 117 24.06 10.63 17.22
C TYR A 117 24.90 9.76 18.17
N ARG A 118 24.86 8.43 18.01
CA ARG A 118 25.74 7.53 18.77
C ARG A 118 27.21 7.72 18.37
N LEU A 119 27.47 7.83 17.07
CA LEU A 119 28.80 8.05 16.52
C LEU A 119 29.38 9.40 16.95
N ARG A 120 28.60 10.49 16.92
CA ARG A 120 28.99 11.82 17.41
C ARG A 120 29.46 11.77 18.85
N ARG A 121 28.78 11.01 19.71
CA ARG A 121 29.23 10.80 21.10
C ARG A 121 30.57 10.05 21.15
N ALA A 122 30.75 9.01 20.34
CA ALA A 122 32.01 8.28 20.27
C ALA A 122 33.17 9.15 19.76
N ILE A 123 32.94 9.95 18.72
CA ILE A 123 33.91 10.90 18.16
C ILE A 123 34.27 11.97 19.20
N ALA A 124 33.27 12.54 19.89
CA ALA A 124 33.52 13.52 20.95
C ALA A 124 34.28 12.91 22.15
N ALA A 125 34.00 11.65 22.51
CA ALA A 125 34.72 10.93 23.55
C ALA A 125 36.19 10.69 23.16
N PHE A 126 36.44 10.38 21.88
CA PHE A 126 37.78 10.22 21.34
C PHE A 126 38.56 11.55 21.31
N SER A 127 37.92 12.64 20.88
CA SER A 127 38.54 13.96 20.80
C SER A 127 38.77 14.63 22.16
N PHE A 128 37.89 14.41 23.16
CA PHE A 128 37.94 15.08 24.47
C PHE A 128 37.87 14.08 25.64
N PRO A 129 38.89 13.21 25.81
CA PRO A 129 38.84 12.12 26.78
C PRO A 129 38.77 12.59 28.24
N LYS A 130 39.36 13.75 28.57
CA LYS A 130 39.35 14.30 29.93
C LYS A 130 37.93 14.67 30.40
N ARG A 131 37.12 15.30 29.52
CA ARG A 131 35.72 15.66 29.83
C ARG A 131 34.81 14.45 29.89
N GLU A 132 34.95 13.49 28.97
CA GLU A 132 34.10 12.29 28.98
C GLU A 132 34.38 11.42 30.21
N LYS A 133 35.64 11.23 30.62
CA LYS A 133 35.98 10.52 31.86
C LYS A 133 35.31 11.13 33.08
N SER A 134 35.32 12.46 33.23
CA SER A 134 34.64 13.15 34.34
C SER A 134 33.13 12.90 34.35
N ARG A 135 32.47 12.97 33.18
CA ARG A 135 31.04 12.68 33.04
C ARG A 135 30.71 11.24 33.39
N VAL A 136 31.52 10.28 32.93
CA VAL A 136 31.34 8.85 33.24
C VAL A 136 31.54 8.58 34.73
N LEU A 137 32.57 9.17 35.35
CA LEU A 137 32.83 9.00 36.80
C LEU A 137 31.69 9.59 37.64
N PHE A 138 31.18 10.75 37.25
CA PHE A 138 30.02 11.37 37.90
C PHE A 138 28.78 10.48 37.80
N LEU A 139 28.48 9.99 36.59
CA LEU A 139 27.34 9.10 36.36
C LEU A 139 27.48 7.79 37.15
N TYR A 140 28.66 7.18 37.14
CA TYR A 140 28.96 5.98 37.91
C TYR A 140 28.71 6.19 39.41
N ASN A 141 29.27 7.26 39.98
CA ASN A 141 29.07 7.60 41.39
C ASN A 141 27.60 7.86 41.72
N LYS A 142 26.86 8.52 40.82
CA LYS A 142 25.42 8.75 40.98
C LYS A 142 24.64 7.43 41.03
N LEU A 143 24.87 6.51 40.09
CA LEU A 143 24.22 5.20 40.08
C LEU A 143 24.60 4.38 41.32
N LEU A 144 25.87 4.41 41.73
CA LEU A 144 26.35 3.69 42.91
C LEU A 144 25.63 4.17 44.17
N ARG A 145 25.54 5.50 44.38
CA ARG A 145 24.79 6.11 45.49
C ARG A 145 23.31 5.73 45.46
N GLN A 146 22.68 5.75 44.29
CA GLN A 146 21.27 5.39 44.13
C GLN A 146 21.01 3.91 44.50
N ARG A 147 21.89 3.00 44.07
CA ARG A 147 21.83 1.57 44.45
C ARG A 147 22.04 1.39 45.95
N HIS A 148 23.03 2.05 46.53
CA HIS A 148 23.31 1.95 47.96
C HIS A 148 22.12 2.44 48.80
N HIS A 149 21.51 3.57 48.40
CA HIS A 149 20.32 4.10 49.03
C HIS A 149 19.13 3.13 48.92
N PHE A 150 18.89 2.56 47.73
CA PHE A 150 17.84 1.57 47.52
C PHE A 150 18.02 0.35 48.42
N VAL A 151 19.23 -0.24 48.46
CA VAL A 151 19.54 -1.39 49.33
C VAL A 151 19.34 -1.05 50.80
N ARG A 152 19.79 0.13 51.24
CA ARG A 152 19.61 0.60 52.62
C ARG A 152 18.13 0.70 52.99
N LEU A 153 17.31 1.28 52.12
CA LEU A 153 15.86 1.37 52.32
C LEU A 153 15.20 -0.02 52.39
N GLN A 154 15.58 -0.94 51.50
CA GLN A 154 15.05 -2.31 51.51
C GLN A 154 15.42 -3.06 52.79
N ARG A 155 16.68 -2.96 53.25
CA ARG A 155 17.12 -3.54 54.52
C ARG A 155 16.35 -2.98 55.71
N GLN A 156 16.12 -1.67 55.75
CA GLN A 156 15.32 -1.04 56.80
C GLN A 156 13.86 -1.52 56.77
N ARG A 157 13.26 -1.68 55.58
CA ARG A 157 11.91 -2.23 55.44
C ARG A 157 11.83 -3.67 55.95
N LEU A 158 12.81 -4.51 55.62
CA LEU A 158 12.85 -5.90 56.06
C LEU A 158 13.06 -6.00 57.58
N ALA A 159 13.98 -5.21 58.15
CA ALA A 159 14.20 -5.15 59.60
C ALA A 159 12.95 -4.66 60.35
N ARG A 160 12.21 -3.68 59.82
CA ARG A 160 10.92 -3.24 60.38
C ARG A 160 9.86 -4.33 60.31
N ARG A 161 9.78 -5.10 59.22
CA ARG A 161 8.87 -6.24 59.09
C ARG A 161 9.22 -7.36 60.08
N ALA A 162 10.50 -7.68 60.23
CA ALA A 162 10.97 -8.68 61.19
C ALA A 162 10.72 -8.29 62.66
N ARG A 163 10.73 -6.98 62.96
CA ARG A 163 10.40 -6.45 64.30
C ARG A 163 8.90 -6.34 64.59
N ARG A 164 8.03 -6.45 63.57
CA ARG A 164 6.59 -6.54 63.84
C ARG A 164 6.32 -7.93 64.44
N PRO A 165 5.78 -8.03 65.66
CA PRO A 165 5.40 -9.31 66.21
C PRO A 165 4.40 -9.98 65.25
N ARG A 166 4.54 -11.29 65.06
CA ARG A 166 3.51 -12.08 64.36
C ARG A 166 2.21 -11.86 65.15
N ALA A 167 1.25 -11.16 64.57
CA ALA A 167 -0.09 -11.12 65.12
C ALA A 167 -0.60 -12.57 65.07
N LEU A 168 -0.70 -13.17 66.25
CA LEU A 168 -1.40 -14.43 66.50
C LEU A 168 -2.89 -14.19 66.35
#